data_AF-A0A6L5F358-F1
#
_entry.id   AF-A0A6L5F358-F1
#
_cell.length_a   1.000
_cell.length_b   1.000
_cell.length_c   1.000
_cell.angle_alpha   90.00
_cell.angle_beta   90.00
_cell.angle_gamma   90.00
#
_symmetry.space_group_name_H-M   'P 1'
#
loop_
_entity.id
_entity.type
_entity.pdbx_description
1 polymer ?
#
loop_
_entity_poly.entity_id
_entity_poly.type
_entity_poly.pdbx_seq_one_letter_code
_entity_poly.pdbx_strand_id
1 'polypeptide(L)'
;VVAAGVGAVAEDNGGPTLEQIRRAAGAAARSLAGMESAAFVLPADGPERASAVAEGLLLGAYAFNEYKTGDDVKAPLAAATVVGPGVRAKAVKDAVERAEVVADAVNTARNWVNMPPGDQPPKELADAAAKLAKGVKVDVEVLDEKALAKGGYGGIIGVGQGSSRPPRLVRIAYQPPKAGKHVAFVGKGITFDTGGISLKPNDGMVTMKSDMSGAAAVLAAVIAIAKLAPQVAV
;
A
#
# COMPACT_ATOMS: atom_id res chain seq x y z
N VAL A 1 -20.57 15.38 14.99
CA VAL A 1 -20.37 16.08 13.70
C VAL A 1 -18.94 16.63 13.70
N VAL A 2 -18.16 16.35 12.65
CA VAL A 2 -16.79 16.87 12.48
C VAL A 2 -16.80 17.82 11.29
N ALA A 3 -16.20 19.00 11.46
CA ALA A 3 -15.95 19.93 10.37
C ALA A 3 -14.47 19.81 9.95
N ALA A 4 -14.22 19.58 8.66
CA ALA A 4 -12.87 19.55 8.10
C ALA A 4 -12.69 20.70 7.12
N GLY A 5 -11.67 21.53 7.35
CA GLY A 5 -11.34 22.63 6.44
C GLY A 5 -10.77 22.11 5.13
N VAL A 6 -11.31 22.59 4.00
CA VAL A 6 -10.75 22.35 2.65
C VAL A 6 -9.69 23.37 2.24
N GLY A 7 -9.35 24.29 3.14
CA GLY A 7 -8.44 25.40 2.87
C GLY A 7 -9.08 26.51 2.02
N ALA A 8 -8.25 27.41 1.49
CA ALA A 8 -8.69 28.48 0.61
C ALA A 8 -9.13 27.91 -0.75
N VAL A 9 -10.32 28.30 -1.20
CA VAL A 9 -10.85 27.95 -2.52
C VAL A 9 -10.78 29.21 -3.37
N ALA A 10 -10.04 29.15 -4.48
CA ALA A 10 -9.98 30.27 -5.41
C ALA A 10 -11.35 30.44 -6.09
N GLU A 11 -11.84 31.68 -6.17
CA GLU A 11 -13.20 32.02 -6.62
C GLU A 11 -13.48 31.58 -8.08
N ASP A 12 -12.44 31.36 -8.86
CA ASP A 12 -12.43 31.06 -10.29
C ASP A 12 -12.32 29.55 -10.63
N ASN A 13 -12.04 28.67 -9.66
CA ASN A 13 -11.71 27.26 -9.92
C ASN A 13 -12.86 26.23 -9.71
N GLY A 14 -14.11 26.69 -9.54
CA GLY A 14 -15.26 25.78 -9.45
C GLY A 14 -15.25 24.85 -8.23
N GLY A 15 -14.57 25.23 -7.15
CA GLY A 15 -14.51 24.48 -5.88
C GLY A 15 -13.09 24.06 -5.47
N PRO A 16 -12.93 23.31 -4.37
CA PRO A 16 -11.62 22.84 -3.90
C PRO A 16 -10.99 21.85 -4.87
N THR A 17 -9.66 21.83 -4.92
CA THR A 17 -8.88 20.85 -5.69
C THR A 17 -9.05 19.43 -5.15
N LEU A 18 -8.77 18.42 -5.99
CA LEU A 18 -8.81 17.01 -5.57
C LEU A 18 -7.89 16.72 -4.38
N GLU A 19 -6.72 17.37 -4.31
CA GLU A 19 -5.80 17.19 -3.18
C GLU A 19 -6.33 17.83 -1.90
N GLN A 20 -6.97 19.00 -1.97
CA GLN A 20 -7.66 19.59 -0.82
C GLN A 20 -8.77 18.67 -0.29
N ILE A 21 -9.54 18.06 -1.20
CA ILE A 21 -10.58 17.09 -0.85
C ILE A 21 -9.97 15.86 -0.16
N ARG A 22 -8.90 15.27 -0.72
CA ARG A 22 -8.19 14.13 -0.10
C ARG A 22 -7.72 14.45 1.32
N ARG A 23 -7.06 15.59 1.50
CA ARG A 23 -6.53 16.02 2.80
C ARG A 23 -7.65 16.24 3.82
N ALA A 24 -8.74 16.90 3.43
CA ALA A 24 -9.88 17.12 4.30
C ALA A 24 -10.54 15.80 4.71
N ALA A 25 -10.76 14.89 3.75
CA ALA A 25 -11.31 13.56 4.01
C ALA A 25 -10.42 12.75 4.95
N GLY A 26 -9.11 12.75 4.72
CA GLY A 26 -8.17 12.00 5.55
C GLY A 26 -7.99 12.57 6.95
N ALA A 27 -8.00 13.90 7.11
CA ALA A 27 -7.98 14.53 8.41
C ALA A 27 -9.25 14.21 9.23
N ALA A 28 -10.42 14.30 8.59
CA ALA A 28 -11.69 13.93 9.20
C ALA A 28 -11.70 12.45 9.61
N ALA A 29 -11.32 11.54 8.70
CA ALA A 29 -11.30 10.10 8.97
C ALA A 29 -10.37 9.74 10.14
N ARG A 30 -9.19 10.37 10.20
CA ARG A 30 -8.24 10.18 11.31
C ARG A 30 -8.81 10.67 12.66
N SER A 31 -9.52 11.79 12.66
CA SER A 31 -10.15 12.34 13.87
C SER A 31 -11.29 11.46 14.41
N LEU A 32 -11.83 10.58 13.58
CA LEU A 32 -12.93 9.66 13.88
C LEU A 32 -12.45 8.27 14.32
N ALA A 33 -11.18 8.11 14.69
CA ALA A 33 -10.68 6.86 15.26
C ALA A 33 -11.53 6.43 16.48
N GLY A 34 -11.90 5.14 16.53
CA GLY A 34 -12.78 4.54 17.52
C GLY A 34 -14.26 4.54 17.15
N MET A 35 -14.65 5.16 16.02
CA MET A 35 -16.03 5.16 15.56
C MET A 35 -16.32 3.97 14.62
N GLU A 36 -17.52 3.40 14.74
CA GLU A 36 -17.97 2.29 13.88
C GLU A 36 -18.34 2.74 12.46
N SER A 37 -18.95 3.91 12.32
CA SER A 37 -19.32 4.44 11.01
C SER A 37 -19.40 5.96 10.97
N ALA A 38 -19.20 6.54 9.79
CA ALA A 38 -19.39 7.97 9.54
C ALA A 38 -19.82 8.26 8.10
N ALA A 39 -20.67 9.28 7.93
CA ALA A 39 -21.04 9.81 6.62
C ALA A 39 -20.21 11.06 6.30
N PHE A 40 -19.65 11.10 5.09
CA PHE A 40 -18.79 12.19 4.62
C PHE A 40 -19.53 13.00 3.56
N VAL A 41 -19.86 14.24 3.92
CA VAL A 41 -20.51 15.22 3.04
C VAL A 41 -19.46 16.22 2.58
N LEU A 42 -18.47 15.72 1.83
CA LEU A 42 -17.45 16.53 1.16
C LEU A 42 -17.81 16.68 -0.32
N PRO A 43 -17.24 17.65 -1.06
CA PRO A 43 -17.41 17.73 -2.51
C PRO A 43 -17.07 16.39 -3.18
N ALA A 44 -18.10 15.74 -3.70
CA ALA A 44 -18.07 14.39 -4.28
C ALA A 44 -18.92 14.33 -5.57
N ASP A 45 -19.14 15.48 -6.20
CA ASP A 45 -19.78 15.58 -7.50
C ASP A 45 -18.85 15.01 -8.58
N GLY A 46 -19.28 13.91 -9.19
CA GLY A 46 -18.52 13.23 -10.24
C GLY A 46 -17.45 12.25 -9.72
N PRO A 47 -16.93 11.40 -10.63
CA PRO A 47 -16.06 10.29 -10.28
C PRO A 47 -14.72 10.72 -9.67
N GLU A 48 -14.12 11.82 -10.15
CA GLU A 48 -12.81 12.29 -9.69
C GLU A 48 -12.85 12.78 -8.25
N ARG A 49 -13.87 13.57 -7.89
CA ARG A 49 -14.02 14.11 -6.53
C ARG A 49 -14.44 13.01 -5.55
N ALA A 50 -15.33 12.11 -5.94
CA ALA A 50 -15.70 10.96 -5.11
C ALA A 50 -14.50 10.03 -4.85
N SER A 51 -13.68 9.77 -5.87
CA SER A 51 -12.42 9.03 -5.73
C SER A 51 -11.45 9.75 -4.77
N ALA A 52 -11.29 11.07 -4.89
CA ALA A 52 -10.47 11.85 -3.96
C ALA A 52 -10.95 11.76 -2.50
N VAL A 53 -12.27 11.78 -2.25
CA VAL A 53 -12.82 11.56 -0.91
C VAL A 53 -12.47 10.16 -0.40
N ALA A 54 -12.69 9.12 -1.22
CA ALA A 54 -12.43 7.73 -0.85
C ALA A 54 -10.94 7.48 -0.55
N GLU A 55 -10.04 7.91 -1.44
CA GLU A 55 -8.59 7.80 -1.25
C GLU A 55 -8.15 8.53 0.02
N GLY A 56 -8.60 9.77 0.22
CA GLY A 56 -8.28 10.56 1.40
C GLY A 56 -8.71 9.87 2.69
N LEU A 57 -9.95 9.37 2.72
CA LEU A 57 -10.53 8.65 3.85
C LEU A 57 -9.73 7.41 4.21
N LEU A 58 -9.49 6.52 3.25
CA LEU A 58 -8.83 5.23 3.46
C LEU A 58 -7.36 5.40 3.86
N LEU A 59 -6.65 6.34 3.23
CA LEU A 59 -5.26 6.64 3.55
C LEU A 59 -5.10 7.42 4.86
N GLY A 60 -6.11 8.21 5.23
CA GLY A 60 -6.16 8.99 6.47
C GLY A 60 -6.52 8.16 7.70
N ALA A 61 -7.47 7.24 7.56
CA ALA A 61 -7.89 6.31 8.61
C ALA A 61 -6.81 5.29 8.97
N TYR A 62 -5.81 5.06 8.10
CA TYR A 62 -4.72 4.12 8.33
C TYR A 62 -4.07 4.30 9.72
N ALA A 63 -3.98 3.20 10.46
CA ALA A 63 -3.21 3.10 11.69
C ALA A 63 -2.46 1.77 11.75
N PHE A 64 -1.18 1.82 12.12
CA PHE A 64 -0.39 0.63 12.42
C PHE A 64 -0.39 0.41 13.93
N ASN A 65 -1.35 -0.39 14.41
CA ASN A 65 -1.57 -0.64 15.83
C ASN A 65 -1.16 -2.06 16.27
N GLU A 66 -0.59 -2.87 15.37
CA GLU A 66 -0.28 -4.29 15.60
C GLU A 66 0.56 -4.56 16.86
N TYR A 67 1.48 -3.65 17.19
CA TYR A 67 2.35 -3.74 18.37
C TYR A 67 1.92 -2.84 19.54
N LYS A 68 0.80 -2.11 19.39
CA LYS A 68 0.31 -1.22 20.45
C LYS A 68 -0.63 -1.98 21.36
N THR A 69 -0.50 -1.73 22.66
CA THR A 69 -1.37 -2.27 23.71
C THR A 69 -1.84 -1.13 24.60
N GLY A 70 -2.99 -1.28 25.26
CA GLY A 70 -3.57 -0.25 26.12
C GLY A 70 -4.95 0.21 25.65
N ASP A 71 -5.77 0.67 26.59
CA ASP A 71 -7.16 1.08 26.35
C ASP A 71 -7.28 2.40 25.56
N ASP A 72 -6.19 3.16 25.45
CA ASP A 72 -6.09 4.41 24.68
C ASP A 72 -5.86 4.18 23.18
N VAL A 73 -5.54 2.95 22.77
CA VAL A 73 -5.34 2.57 21.36
C VAL A 73 -6.68 2.46 20.65
N LYS A 74 -7.09 3.54 19.98
CA LYS A 74 -8.31 3.54 19.18
C LYS A 74 -8.13 2.81 17.84
N ALA A 75 -9.11 1.98 17.48
CA ALA A 75 -9.20 1.40 16.14
C ALA A 75 -9.41 2.50 15.08
N PRO A 76 -8.95 2.31 13.83
CA PRO A 76 -9.38 3.11 12.70
C PRO A 76 -10.91 3.21 12.60
N LEU A 77 -11.41 4.27 11.94
CA LEU A 77 -12.81 4.36 11.54
C LEU A 77 -13.19 3.09 10.74
N ALA A 78 -14.19 2.34 11.21
CA ALA A 78 -14.48 1.02 10.66
C ALA A 78 -15.27 1.06 9.33
N ALA A 79 -16.17 2.02 9.16
CA ALA A 79 -16.94 2.18 7.94
C ALA A 79 -17.15 3.65 7.57
N ALA A 80 -17.21 3.94 6.28
CA ALA A 80 -17.48 5.27 5.77
C ALA A 80 -18.48 5.24 4.62
N THR A 81 -19.33 6.27 4.56
CA THR A 81 -20.27 6.47 3.47
C THR A 81 -20.03 7.83 2.83
N VAL A 82 -19.72 7.86 1.54
CA VAL A 82 -19.62 9.11 0.77
C VAL A 82 -21.02 9.56 0.37
N VAL A 83 -21.38 10.79 0.74
CA VAL A 83 -22.69 11.38 0.49
C VAL A 83 -22.52 12.62 -0.39
N GLY A 84 -23.23 12.63 -1.51
CA GLY A 84 -23.19 13.75 -2.46
C GLY A 84 -24.14 13.53 -3.65
N PRO A 85 -24.29 14.54 -4.51
CA PRO A 85 -25.06 14.41 -5.74
C PRO A 85 -24.42 13.40 -6.68
N GLY A 86 -25.23 12.57 -7.34
CA GLY A 86 -24.76 11.64 -8.38
C GLY A 86 -23.93 10.45 -7.88
N VAL A 87 -23.71 10.27 -6.58
CA VAL A 87 -22.87 9.18 -6.02
C VAL A 87 -23.34 7.76 -6.36
N ARG A 88 -24.61 7.59 -6.77
CA ARG A 88 -25.15 6.30 -7.21
C ARG A 88 -24.83 5.97 -8.67
N ALA A 89 -24.32 6.93 -9.45
CA ALA A 89 -23.95 6.70 -10.85
C ALA A 89 -22.84 5.66 -10.96
N LYS A 90 -22.92 4.82 -12.00
CA LYS A 90 -21.95 3.72 -12.20
C LYS A 90 -20.50 4.23 -12.24
N ALA A 91 -20.23 5.30 -12.98
CA ALA A 91 -18.90 5.88 -13.10
C ALA A 91 -18.32 6.31 -11.74
N VAL A 92 -19.15 6.81 -10.83
CA VAL A 92 -18.71 7.18 -9.47
C VAL A 92 -18.38 5.95 -8.65
N LYS A 93 -19.23 4.91 -8.70
CA LYS A 93 -18.97 3.64 -8.01
C LYS A 93 -17.66 3.00 -8.50
N ASP A 94 -17.48 2.90 -9.82
CA ASP A 94 -16.26 2.34 -10.42
C ASP A 94 -15.01 3.13 -9.98
N ALA A 95 -15.10 4.46 -9.85
CA ALA A 95 -14.00 5.30 -9.41
C ALA A 95 -13.67 5.10 -7.91
N VAL A 96 -14.69 4.92 -7.06
CA VAL A 96 -14.52 4.62 -5.63
C VAL A 96 -13.95 3.21 -5.43
N GLU A 97 -14.46 2.19 -6.14
CA GLU A 97 -13.92 0.83 -6.10
C GLU A 97 -12.44 0.80 -6.51
N ARG A 98 -12.07 1.58 -7.54
CA ARG A 98 -10.66 1.74 -7.92
C ARG A 98 -9.83 2.40 -6.81
N ALA A 99 -10.35 3.45 -6.19
CA ALA A 99 -9.70 4.13 -5.06
C ALA A 99 -9.47 3.19 -3.87
N GLU A 100 -10.45 2.33 -3.57
CA GLU A 100 -10.34 1.29 -2.53
C GLU A 100 -9.19 0.33 -2.82
N VAL A 101 -9.15 -0.25 -4.02
CA VAL A 101 -8.08 -1.18 -4.41
C VAL A 101 -6.69 -0.54 -4.32
N VAL A 102 -6.57 0.73 -4.72
CA VAL A 102 -5.29 1.46 -4.66
C VAL A 102 -4.91 1.78 -3.21
N ALA A 103 -5.84 2.29 -2.41
CA ALA A 103 -5.57 2.65 -1.01
C ALA A 103 -5.22 1.41 -0.17
N ASP A 104 -5.89 0.27 -0.41
CA ASP A 104 -5.56 -1.01 0.21
C ASP A 104 -4.14 -1.47 -0.13
N ALA A 105 -3.72 -1.32 -1.39
CA ALA A 105 -2.36 -1.65 -1.79
C ALA A 105 -1.32 -0.74 -1.11
N VAL A 106 -1.59 0.56 -1.05
CA VAL A 106 -0.73 1.52 -0.34
C VAL A 106 -0.64 1.19 1.14
N ASN A 107 -1.77 0.93 1.81
CA ASN A 107 -1.80 0.60 3.23
C ASN A 107 -1.17 -0.77 3.53
N THR A 108 -1.27 -1.73 2.60
CA THR A 108 -0.56 -3.01 2.69
C THR A 108 0.95 -2.80 2.63
N ALA A 109 1.44 -1.99 1.69
CA ALA A 109 2.85 -1.63 1.64
C ALA A 109 3.30 -0.90 2.91
N ARG A 110 2.50 0.03 3.44
CA ARG A 110 2.77 0.72 4.72
C ARG A 110 2.87 -0.26 5.88
N ASN A 111 2.00 -1.28 5.95
CA ASN A 111 2.07 -2.30 7.00
C ASN A 111 3.40 -3.04 6.97
N TRP A 112 3.85 -3.47 5.79
CA TRP A 112 5.12 -4.15 5.66
C TRP A 112 6.32 -3.23 5.96
N VAL A 113 6.31 -1.99 5.49
CA VAL A 113 7.38 -1.03 5.81
C VAL A 113 7.43 -0.69 7.30
N ASN A 114 6.29 -0.68 7.98
CA ASN A 114 6.20 -0.36 9.40
C ASN A 114 6.58 -1.53 10.31
N MET A 115 6.48 -2.77 9.82
CA MET A 115 6.84 -3.97 10.56
C MET A 115 8.29 -3.91 11.03
N PRO A 116 8.60 -4.29 12.28
CA PRO A 116 9.97 -4.39 12.72
C PRO A 116 10.70 -5.49 11.91
N PRO A 117 12.00 -5.30 11.63
CA PRO A 117 12.77 -6.24 10.81
C PRO A 117 12.85 -7.63 11.46
N GLY A 118 12.72 -7.71 12.79
CA GLY A 118 12.60 -8.94 13.58
C GLY A 118 11.46 -9.83 13.10
N ASP A 119 10.30 -9.25 12.78
CA ASP A 119 9.07 -9.96 12.44
C ASP A 119 8.80 -9.99 10.93
N GLN A 120 9.60 -9.25 10.14
CA GLN A 120 9.58 -9.31 8.68
C GLN A 120 10.95 -9.58 8.03
N PRO A 121 11.53 -10.76 8.25
CA PRO A 121 12.62 -11.23 7.39
C PRO A 121 12.20 -11.48 5.93
N PRO A 122 13.18 -11.80 5.05
CA PRO A 122 12.91 -12.05 3.63
C PRO A 122 11.89 -13.17 3.38
N LYS A 123 11.91 -14.24 4.19
CA LYS A 123 10.96 -15.36 4.05
C LYS A 123 9.53 -14.91 4.37
N GLU A 124 9.35 -14.13 5.43
CA GLU A 124 8.05 -13.68 5.93
C GLU A 124 7.45 -12.62 5.01
N LEU A 125 8.28 -11.75 4.42
CA LEU A 125 7.83 -10.87 3.33
C LEU A 125 7.38 -11.67 2.10
N ALA A 126 8.13 -12.70 1.71
CA ALA A 126 7.76 -13.57 0.59
C ALA A 126 6.45 -14.35 0.86
N ASP A 127 6.30 -14.90 2.06
CA ASP A 127 5.10 -15.61 2.49
C ASP A 127 3.89 -14.66 2.57
N ALA A 128 4.08 -13.43 3.06
CA ALA A 128 3.04 -12.41 3.10
C ALA A 128 2.58 -12.02 1.68
N ALA A 129 3.51 -11.92 0.73
CA ALA A 129 3.18 -11.65 -0.67
C ALA A 129 2.40 -12.81 -1.30
N ALA A 130 2.84 -14.05 -1.09
CA ALA A 130 2.11 -15.24 -1.55
C ALA A 130 0.72 -15.35 -0.91
N LYS A 131 0.58 -14.97 0.37
CA LYS A 131 -0.72 -14.90 1.05
C LYS A 131 -1.62 -13.82 0.44
N LEU A 132 -1.07 -12.64 0.13
CA LEU A 132 -1.81 -11.55 -0.50
C LEU A 132 -2.32 -11.90 -1.91
N ALA A 133 -1.59 -12.77 -2.62
CA ALA A 133 -1.96 -13.26 -3.95
C ALA A 133 -3.11 -14.29 -3.95
N LYS A 134 -3.47 -14.87 -2.80
CA LYS A 134 -4.54 -15.89 -2.74
C LYS A 134 -5.86 -15.34 -3.25
N GLY A 135 -6.47 -16.03 -4.21
CA GLY A 135 -7.74 -15.63 -4.83
C GLY A 135 -7.61 -14.54 -5.90
N VAL A 136 -6.39 -14.08 -6.19
CA VAL A 136 -6.09 -13.13 -7.26
C VAL A 136 -5.49 -13.89 -8.45
N LYS A 137 -5.84 -13.48 -9.67
CA LYS A 137 -5.36 -14.12 -10.91
C LYS A 137 -3.92 -13.71 -11.24
N VAL A 138 -2.97 -14.22 -10.45
CA VAL A 138 -1.53 -14.02 -10.62
C VAL A 138 -0.78 -15.32 -10.39
N ASP A 139 0.37 -15.45 -11.05
CA ASP A 139 1.33 -16.52 -10.78
C ASP A 139 2.37 -16.01 -9.77
N VAL A 140 2.65 -16.79 -8.73
CA VAL A 140 3.66 -16.47 -7.71
C VAL A 140 4.74 -17.53 -7.69
N GLU A 141 5.99 -17.10 -7.82
CA GLU A 141 7.17 -17.92 -7.64
C GLU A 141 8.06 -17.30 -6.57
N VAL A 142 8.53 -18.12 -5.64
CA VAL A 142 9.48 -17.72 -4.60
C VAL A 142 10.74 -18.57 -4.75
N LEU A 143 11.86 -17.93 -5.06
CA LEU A 143 13.17 -18.56 -5.09
C LEU A 143 13.83 -18.42 -3.72
N ASP A 144 14.14 -19.55 -3.10
CA ASP A 144 14.92 -19.63 -1.86
C ASP A 144 16.43 -19.56 -2.12
N GLU A 145 17.23 -19.58 -1.06
CA GLU A 145 18.69 -19.48 -1.17
C GLU A 145 19.32 -20.61 -2.00
N LYS A 146 18.71 -21.79 -2.03
CA LYS A 146 19.21 -22.94 -2.79
C LYS A 146 18.90 -22.76 -4.27
N ALA A 147 17.68 -22.35 -4.60
CA ALA A 147 17.29 -22.03 -5.96
C ALA A 147 18.09 -20.85 -6.52
N LEU A 148 18.32 -19.82 -5.70
CA LEU A 148 19.16 -18.68 -6.05
C LEU A 148 20.63 -19.07 -6.30
N ALA A 149 21.21 -19.92 -5.44
CA ALA A 149 22.58 -20.41 -5.64
C ALA A 149 22.68 -21.24 -6.92
N LYS A 150 21.75 -22.19 -7.13
CA LYS A 150 21.71 -23.03 -8.34
C LYS A 150 21.49 -22.21 -9.62
N GLY A 151 20.69 -21.15 -9.53
CA GLY A 151 20.39 -20.26 -10.66
C GLY A 151 21.47 -19.21 -10.96
N GLY A 152 22.58 -19.18 -10.21
CA GLY A 152 23.67 -18.23 -10.45
C GLY A 152 23.38 -16.79 -10.02
N TYR A 153 22.45 -16.57 -9.08
CA TYR A 153 22.08 -15.24 -8.55
C TYR A 153 23.11 -14.73 -7.52
N GLY A 154 24.38 -14.68 -7.91
CA GLY A 154 25.52 -14.38 -7.04
C GLY A 154 25.42 -13.02 -6.34
N GLY A 155 24.78 -12.02 -6.97
CA GLY A 155 24.55 -10.71 -6.35
C GLY A 155 23.62 -10.77 -5.13
N ILE A 156 22.51 -11.51 -5.23
CA ILE A 156 21.56 -11.67 -4.13
C ILE A 156 22.17 -12.53 -3.01
N ILE A 157 22.82 -13.64 -3.38
CA ILE A 157 23.49 -14.53 -2.43
C ILE A 157 24.61 -13.79 -1.69
N GLY A 158 25.47 -13.06 -2.41
CA GLY A 158 26.60 -12.35 -1.83
C GLY A 158 26.19 -11.28 -0.80
N VAL A 159 25.06 -10.61 -1.01
CA VAL A 159 24.49 -9.68 -0.02
C VAL A 159 23.87 -10.43 1.16
N GLY A 160 23.09 -11.48 0.89
CA GLY A 160 22.33 -12.19 1.92
C GLY A 160 23.13 -13.16 2.78
N GLN A 161 24.30 -13.63 2.33
CA GLN A 161 25.05 -14.71 3.00
C GLN A 161 25.54 -14.37 4.43
N GLY A 162 25.66 -13.08 4.76
CA GLY A 162 26.04 -12.64 6.10
C GLY A 162 24.90 -12.67 7.12
N SER A 163 23.67 -12.91 6.68
CA SER A 163 22.47 -12.96 7.52
C SER A 163 22.13 -14.40 7.90
N SER A 164 21.69 -14.62 9.14
CA SER A 164 21.06 -15.89 9.54
C SER A 164 19.67 -16.10 8.92
N ARG A 165 19.12 -15.05 8.30
CA ARG A 165 17.82 -15.04 7.63
C ARG A 165 18.06 -14.99 6.12
N PRO A 166 17.98 -16.14 5.41
CA PRO A 166 18.47 -16.27 4.05
C PRO A 166 17.68 -15.43 3.04
N PRO A 167 18.30 -15.04 1.90
CA PRO A 167 17.64 -14.19 0.91
C PRO A 167 16.50 -14.91 0.19
N ARG A 168 15.56 -14.14 -0.35
CA ARG A 168 14.46 -14.59 -1.22
C ARG A 168 14.36 -13.69 -2.44
N LEU A 169 13.95 -14.27 -3.57
CA LEU A 169 13.46 -13.50 -4.72
C LEU A 169 12.01 -13.90 -4.98
N VAL A 170 11.12 -12.92 -5.01
CA VAL A 170 9.70 -13.12 -5.27
C VAL A 170 9.39 -12.60 -6.67
N ARG A 171 8.80 -13.45 -7.50
CA ARG A 171 8.24 -13.09 -8.81
C ARG A 171 6.73 -13.24 -8.75
N ILE A 172 6.00 -12.17 -9.01
CA ILE A 172 4.54 -12.17 -9.14
C ILE A 172 4.22 -11.69 -10.56
N ALA A 173 3.46 -12.47 -11.32
CA ALA A 173 3.11 -12.15 -12.69
C ALA A 173 1.60 -12.08 -12.88
N TYR A 174 1.12 -11.00 -13.48
CA TYR A 174 -0.25 -10.82 -13.96
C TYR A 174 -0.25 -10.88 -15.50
N GLN A 175 -0.99 -11.83 -16.07
CA GLN A 175 -1.00 -12.08 -17.52
C GLN A 175 -2.44 -12.07 -18.07
N PRO A 176 -2.96 -10.91 -18.54
CA PRO A 176 -4.26 -10.88 -19.19
C PRO A 176 -4.18 -11.47 -20.61
N PRO A 177 -5.27 -12.08 -21.11
CA PRO A 177 -5.27 -12.85 -22.36
C PRO A 177 -4.97 -12.01 -23.62
N LYS A 178 -5.11 -10.69 -23.57
CA LYS A 178 -4.90 -9.77 -24.70
C LYS A 178 -3.80 -8.74 -24.43
N ALA A 179 -2.84 -9.06 -23.57
CA ALA A 179 -1.71 -8.18 -23.29
C ALA A 179 -0.87 -7.95 -24.56
N GLY A 180 -0.88 -6.73 -25.09
CA GLY A 180 0.02 -6.32 -26.17
C GLY A 180 1.37 -5.77 -25.69
N LYS A 181 1.51 -5.54 -24.38
CA LYS A 181 2.70 -4.97 -23.73
C LYS A 181 2.96 -5.68 -22.40
N HIS A 182 4.23 -5.71 -22.01
CA HIS A 182 4.70 -6.23 -20.73
C HIS A 182 5.50 -5.15 -20.00
N VAL A 183 5.23 -4.94 -18.71
CA VAL A 183 5.95 -3.97 -17.87
C VAL A 183 6.47 -4.69 -16.63
N ALA A 184 7.79 -4.69 -16.41
CA ALA A 184 8.36 -5.26 -15.19
C ALA A 184 8.60 -4.17 -14.14
N PHE A 185 8.12 -4.41 -12.93
CA PHE A 185 8.50 -3.63 -11.75
C PHE A 185 9.52 -4.38 -10.91
N VAL A 186 10.58 -3.70 -10.49
CA VAL A 186 11.64 -4.29 -9.64
C VAL A 186 11.74 -3.49 -8.35
N GLY A 187 11.44 -4.13 -7.23
CA GLY A 187 11.48 -3.51 -5.91
C GLY A 187 12.67 -4.01 -5.09
N LYS A 188 13.48 -3.08 -4.57
CA LYS A 188 14.52 -3.41 -3.58
C LYS A 188 13.87 -3.97 -2.31
N GLY A 189 14.33 -5.13 -1.84
CA GLY A 189 13.75 -5.88 -0.73
C GLY A 189 14.70 -6.16 0.43
N ILE A 190 15.55 -5.20 0.81
CA ILE A 190 16.45 -5.37 1.95
C ILE A 190 15.64 -5.13 3.24
N THR A 191 15.31 -6.21 3.96
CA THR A 191 14.43 -6.13 5.13
C THR A 191 15.07 -5.42 6.32
N PHE A 192 16.40 -5.37 6.38
CA PHE A 192 17.15 -4.49 7.26
C PHE A 192 18.57 -4.29 6.71
N ASP A 193 19.01 -3.03 6.61
CA ASP A 193 20.34 -2.69 6.10
C ASP A 193 21.25 -2.16 7.22
N THR A 194 22.13 -3.01 7.74
CA THR A 194 23.18 -2.57 8.67
C THR A 194 24.36 -1.90 7.96
N GLY A 195 24.47 -2.04 6.63
CA GLY A 195 25.68 -1.75 5.84
C GLY A 195 26.64 -2.94 5.70
N GLY A 196 26.42 -4.04 6.43
CA GLY A 196 27.31 -5.21 6.43
C GLY A 196 28.65 -4.92 7.13
N ILE A 197 29.76 -5.35 6.51
CA ILE A 197 31.13 -5.04 7.01
C ILE A 197 31.34 -3.53 7.09
N SER A 198 30.82 -2.80 6.10
CA SER A 198 30.78 -1.34 6.07
C SER A 198 29.62 -0.83 6.92
N LEU A 199 29.71 -1.08 8.23
CA LEU A 199 28.62 -0.83 9.18
C LEU A 199 28.22 0.64 9.20
N LYS A 200 26.91 0.89 9.11
CA LYS A 200 26.34 2.22 9.28
C LYS A 200 26.53 2.72 10.73
N PRO A 201 26.68 4.03 10.94
CA PRO A 201 26.51 4.62 12.27
C PRO A 201 25.11 4.34 12.83
N ASN A 202 24.96 4.38 14.16
CA ASN A 202 23.71 4.09 14.84
C ASN A 202 22.51 4.89 14.30
N ASP A 203 22.67 6.21 14.15
CA ASP A 203 21.60 7.09 13.64
C ASP A 203 21.20 6.73 12.21
N GLY A 204 22.13 6.19 11.42
CA GLY A 204 21.89 5.72 10.06
C GLY A 204 21.13 4.39 9.99
N MET A 205 20.95 3.66 11.09
CA MET A 205 20.26 2.37 11.13
C MET A 205 18.78 2.47 11.56
N VAL A 206 18.38 3.55 12.23
CA VAL A 206 17.05 3.68 12.87
C VAL A 206 15.90 3.42 11.89
N THR A 207 16.04 3.85 10.64
CA THR A 207 14.99 3.73 9.61
C THR A 207 15.21 2.57 8.65
N MET A 208 16.29 1.78 8.78
CA MET A 208 16.70 0.81 7.74
C MET A 208 15.76 -0.40 7.59
N LYS A 209 14.74 -0.52 8.45
CA LYS A 209 13.59 -1.40 8.17
C LYS A 209 12.84 -1.01 6.88
N SER A 210 12.89 0.26 6.49
CA SER A 210 12.23 0.76 5.28
C SER A 210 13.03 0.49 4.00
N ASP A 211 14.19 -0.18 4.08
CA ASP A 211 15.03 -0.45 2.91
C ASP A 211 14.46 -1.55 1.98
N MET A 212 13.29 -2.09 2.35
CA MET A 212 12.43 -2.97 1.55
C MET A 212 11.18 -2.27 1.00
N SER A 213 11.04 -0.95 1.16
CA SER A 213 9.84 -0.22 0.71
C SER A 213 9.56 -0.36 -0.78
N GLY A 214 10.61 -0.52 -1.59
CA GLY A 214 10.48 -0.80 -3.02
C GLY A 214 9.79 -2.14 -3.28
N ALA A 215 10.25 -3.21 -2.63
CA ALA A 215 9.60 -4.52 -2.72
C ALA A 215 8.17 -4.47 -2.20
N ALA A 216 7.93 -3.80 -1.07
CA ALA A 216 6.58 -3.64 -0.52
C ALA A 216 5.61 -2.99 -1.52
N ALA A 217 6.04 -1.88 -2.13
CA ALA A 217 5.25 -1.15 -3.12
C ALA A 217 4.99 -2.00 -4.37
N VAL A 218 6.01 -2.67 -4.91
CA VAL A 218 5.87 -3.51 -6.11
C VAL A 218 4.93 -4.70 -5.87
N LEU A 219 5.14 -5.45 -4.78
CA LEU A 219 4.33 -6.62 -4.47
C LEU A 219 2.86 -6.23 -4.29
N ALA A 220 2.56 -5.15 -3.56
CA ALA A 220 1.20 -4.67 -3.39
C ALA A 220 0.60 -4.12 -4.69
N ALA A 221 1.39 -3.41 -5.51
CA ALA A 221 0.94 -2.83 -6.77
C ALA A 221 0.55 -3.89 -7.80
N VAL A 222 1.34 -4.96 -7.96
CA VAL A 222 1.01 -6.06 -8.90
C VAL A 222 -0.32 -6.72 -8.53
N ILE A 223 -0.58 -6.91 -7.23
CA ILE A 223 -1.87 -7.43 -6.77
C ILE A 223 -3.01 -6.45 -7.06
N ALA A 224 -2.80 -5.15 -6.84
CA ALA A 224 -3.78 -4.12 -7.17
C ALA A 224 -4.09 -4.09 -8.67
N ILE A 225 -3.06 -4.17 -9.51
CA ILE A 225 -3.16 -4.24 -10.96
C ILE A 225 -3.99 -5.46 -11.36
N ALA A 226 -3.69 -6.64 -10.82
CA ALA A 226 -4.44 -7.86 -11.14
C ALA A 226 -5.92 -7.78 -10.72
N LYS A 227 -6.23 -7.13 -9.60
CA LYS A 227 -7.61 -6.86 -9.16
C LYS A 227 -8.36 -5.89 -10.11
N LEU A 228 -7.66 -4.88 -10.62
CA LEU A 228 -8.22 -3.91 -11.58
C LEU A 228 -8.27 -4.42 -13.02
N ALA A 229 -7.56 -5.52 -13.29
CA ALA A 229 -7.55 -6.26 -14.55
C ALA A 229 -7.31 -5.42 -15.84
N PRO A 230 -6.32 -4.49 -15.90
CA PRO A 230 -5.99 -3.80 -17.13
C PRO A 230 -5.46 -4.79 -18.18
N GLN A 231 -5.52 -4.44 -19.46
CA GLN A 231 -5.01 -5.28 -20.56
C GLN A 231 -3.51 -5.07 -20.82
N VAL A 232 -2.71 -5.13 -19.75
CA VAL A 232 -1.24 -5.02 -19.77
C VAL A 232 -0.68 -6.11 -18.87
N ALA A 233 0.29 -6.88 -19.36
CA ALA A 233 0.99 -7.86 -18.54
C ALA A 233 2.00 -7.15 -17.63
N VAL A 234 2.11 -7.60 -16.39
CA VAL A 234 2.98 -7.04 -15.35
C VAL A 234 3.68 -8.14 -14.60
#